data_AF-A0A932VHK2-F1
#
_entry.id   AF-A0A932VHK2-F1
#
_cell.length_a   1.000
_cell.length_b   1.000
_cell.length_c   1.000
_cell.angle_alpha   90.00
_cell.angle_beta   90.00
_cell.angle_gamma   90.00
#
_symmetry.space_group_name_H-M   'P 1'
#
loop_
_entity.id
_entity.type
_entity.pdbx_description
1 polymer ?
#
loop_
_entity_poly.entity_id
_entity_poly.type
_entity_poly.pdbx_seq_one_letter_code
_entity_poly.pdbx_strand_id
1 'polypeptide(L)'
;MLKKLESSGHIVREPYRGFTLTPKGRAIGAKIQKRHRILSEFLHLLHVPRHVIEHDIEGLEHDLSDQTLAVLEKLIRQLKRKKRN
;
A
#
# COMPACT_ATOMS: atom_id res chain seq x y z
N MET A 1 -17.28 -0.16 9.68
CA MET A 1 -15.81 -0.20 9.56
C MET A 1 -15.09 0.48 10.75
N LEU A 2 -15.34 1.76 11.05
CA LEU A 2 -14.66 2.47 12.15
C LEU A 2 -14.79 1.82 13.53
N LYS A 3 -16.00 1.42 13.95
CA LYS A 3 -16.20 0.69 15.24
C LYS A 3 -15.36 -0.58 15.35
N LYS A 4 -15.13 -1.28 14.23
CA LYS A 4 -14.29 -2.50 14.18
C LYS A 4 -12.80 -2.15 14.34
N LEU A 5 -12.34 -1.05 13.75
CA LEU A 5 -10.97 -0.55 13.91
C LEU A 5 -10.70 -0.08 15.35
N GLU A 6 -11.70 0.55 15.98
CA GLU A 6 -11.65 0.94 17.39
C GLU A 6 -11.60 -0.29 18.30
N SER A 7 -12.52 -1.24 18.12
CA SER A 7 -12.57 -2.47 18.93
C SER A 7 -11.34 -3.37 18.75
N SER A 8 -10.64 -3.28 17.62
CA SER A 8 -9.39 -4.01 17.36
C SER A 8 -8.12 -3.22 17.74
N GLY A 9 -8.28 -2.02 18.32
CA GLY A 9 -7.20 -1.20 18.86
C GLY A 9 -6.33 -0.51 17.80
N HIS A 10 -6.85 -0.31 16.58
CA HIS A 10 -6.13 0.40 15.51
C HIS A 10 -6.36 1.91 15.54
N ILE A 11 -7.47 2.37 16.11
CA ILE A 11 -7.78 3.79 16.28
C ILE A 11 -8.22 4.08 17.71
N VAL A 12 -8.04 5.32 18.15
CA VAL A 12 -8.60 5.88 19.38
C VAL A 12 -9.45 7.07 19.00
N ARG A 13 -10.68 7.16 19.54
CA ARG A 13 -11.53 8.33 19.34
C ARG A 13 -11.08 9.47 20.24
N GLU A 14 -10.99 10.66 19.65
CA GLU A 14 -10.71 11.90 20.37
C GLU A 14 -11.99 12.74 20.39
N PRO A 15 -12.48 13.14 21.58
CA PRO A 15 -13.62 14.05 21.68
C PRO A 15 -13.38 15.29 20.82
N TYR A 16 -14.37 15.65 19.99
CA TYR A 16 -14.36 16.82 19.11
C TYR A 16 -13.27 16.85 18.01
N ARG A 17 -12.42 15.81 17.90
CA ARG A 17 -11.35 15.69 16.89
C ARG A 17 -11.48 14.48 15.95
N GLY A 18 -12.40 13.56 16.24
CA GLY A 18 -12.63 12.38 15.41
C GLY A 18 -11.88 11.17 15.95
N PHE A 19 -10.87 10.69 15.20
CA PHE A 19 -10.08 9.52 15.58
C PHE A 19 -8.63 9.64 15.14
N THR A 20 -7.73 9.00 15.89
CA THR A 20 -6.29 8.99 15.63
C THR A 20 -5.80 7.54 15.56
N LEU A 21 -4.83 7.26 14.69
CA LEU A 21 -4.23 5.93 14.59
C LEU A 21 -3.37 5.63 15.82
N THR A 22 -3.57 4.45 16.42
CA THR A 22 -2.64 3.91 17.42
C THR A 22 -1.32 3.51 16.75
N PRO A 23 -0.24 3.22 17.51
CA PRO A 23 0.96 2.61 16.95
C PRO A 23 0.67 1.36 16.09
N LYS A 24 -0.27 0.51 16.54
CA LYS A 24 -0.75 -0.67 15.81
C LYS A 24 -1.45 -0.29 14.51
N GLY A 25 -2.32 0.73 14.54
CA GLY A 25 -2.97 1.26 13.34
C GLY A 25 -1.98 1.84 12.34
N ARG A 26 -0.98 2.59 12.82
CA ARG A 26 0.09 3.15 11.98
C ARG A 26 0.93 2.07 11.30
N ALA A 27 1.25 0.98 12.01
CA ALA A 27 2.00 -0.14 11.43
C ALA A 27 1.25 -0.80 10.27
N ILE A 28 -0.07 -1.02 10.40
CA ILE A 28 -0.89 -1.56 9.31
C ILE A 28 -1.03 -0.54 8.18
N GLY A 29 -1.28 0.72 8.50
CA GLY A 29 -1.35 1.79 7.49
C GLY A 29 -0.07 1.90 6.67
N ALA A 30 1.09 1.80 7.31
CA ALA A 30 2.38 1.78 6.63
C ALA A 30 2.54 0.55 5.72
N LYS A 31 2.04 -0.63 6.14
CA LYS A 31 2.03 -1.83 5.28
C LYS A 31 1.16 -1.62 4.04
N ILE A 32 -0.05 -1.10 4.20
CA ILE A 32 -0.97 -0.81 3.08
C ILE A 32 -0.33 0.20 2.12
N GLN A 33 0.19 1.31 2.64
CA GLN A 33 0.86 2.33 1.83
C GLN A 33 2.07 1.78 1.08
N LYS A 34 2.88 0.92 1.72
CA LYS A 34 4.01 0.25 1.05
C LYS A 34 3.54 -0.63 -0.11
N ARG A 35 2.47 -1.41 0.09
CA ARG A 35 1.90 -2.28 -0.96
C ARG A 35 1.41 -1.48 -2.15
N HIS A 36 0.61 -0.45 -1.89
CA HIS A 36 0.12 0.49 -2.92
C HIS A 36 1.29 1.05 -3.73
N ARG A 37 2.31 1.60 -3.07
CA ARG A 37 3.49 2.17 -3.73
C ARG A 37 4.22 1.18 -4.64
N ILE A 38 4.44 -0.05 -4.19
CA ILE A 38 5.13 -1.08 -4.99
C ILE A 38 4.36 -1.35 -6.28
N LEU A 39 3.03 -1.50 -6.18
CA LEU A 39 2.19 -1.80 -7.34
C LEU A 39 2.08 -0.61 -8.29
N SER A 40 1.90 0.60 -7.78
CA SER A 40 1.89 1.82 -8.61
C SER A 40 3.21 1.97 -9.36
N GLU A 41 4.34 1.78 -8.68
CA GLU A 41 5.65 1.92 -9.27
C GLU A 41 5.92 0.84 -10.32
N PHE A 42 5.49 -0.40 -10.07
CA PHE A 42 5.59 -1.50 -11.03
C PHE A 42 4.81 -1.23 -12.31
N LEU A 43 3.52 -0.91 -12.20
CA LEU A 43 2.66 -0.65 -13.37
C LEU A 43 3.11 0.61 -14.12
N HIS A 44 3.60 1.62 -13.40
CA HIS A 44 4.15 2.82 -14.01
C HIS A 44 5.42 2.51 -14.83
N LEU A 45 6.30 1.62 -14.34
CA LEU A 45 7.47 1.17 -15.12
C LEU A 45 7.08 0.41 -16.40
N LEU A 46 5.90 -0.19 -16.43
CA LEU A 46 5.32 -0.83 -17.60
C LEU A 46 4.58 0.15 -18.53
N HIS A 47 4.61 1.46 -18.23
CA HIS A 47 3.94 2.53 -18.98
C HIS A 47 2.42 2.40 -19.04
N VAL A 48 1.81 1.77 -18.02
CA VAL A 48 0.35 1.69 -17.89
C VAL A 48 -0.20 3.10 -17.61
N PRO A 49 -1.31 3.53 -18.26
CA PRO A 49 -1.92 4.83 -18.01
C PRO A 49 -2.36 4.99 -16.54
N ARG A 50 -2.16 6.18 -15.98
CA ARG A 50 -2.42 6.45 -14.56
C ARG A 50 -3.83 6.06 -14.09
N HIS A 51 -4.87 6.33 -14.89
CA HIS A 51 -6.25 5.99 -14.53
C HIS A 51 -6.47 4.47 -14.43
N VAL A 52 -5.76 3.67 -15.25
CA VAL A 52 -5.80 2.20 -15.18
C VAL A 52 -5.05 1.73 -13.93
N ILE A 53 -3.90 2.34 -13.62
CA ILE A 53 -3.13 2.01 -12.40
C ILE A 53 -3.97 2.23 -11.14
N GLU A 54 -4.68 3.35 -11.05
CA GLU A 54 -5.52 3.67 -9.88
C GLU A 54 -6.65 2.66 -9.70
N HIS A 55 -7.30 2.26 -10.79
CA HIS A 55 -8.34 1.22 -10.79
C HIS A 55 -7.78 -0.17 -10.42
N ASP A 56 -6.70 -0.60 -11.08
CA ASP A 56 -6.20 -1.97 -10.93
C ASP A 56 -5.58 -2.23 -9.56
N ILE A 57 -4.98 -1.21 -8.93
CA ILE A 57 -4.37 -1.38 -7.61
C ILE A 57 -5.39 -1.70 -6.53
N GLU A 58 -6.59 -1.11 -6.57
CA GLU A 58 -7.63 -1.42 -5.58
C GLU A 58 -7.97 -2.92 -5.56
N GLY A 59 -7.98 -3.57 -6.73
CA GLY A 59 -8.14 -5.02 -6.82
C GLY A 59 -6.88 -5.79 -6.38
N LEU A 60 -5.71 -5.39 -6.90
CA LEU A 60 -4.46 -6.12 -6.69
C LEU A 60 -3.92 -6.06 -5.25
N GLU A 61 -4.17 -4.95 -4.53
CA GLU A 61 -3.54 -4.73 -3.22
C GLU A 61 -4.01 -5.72 -2.15
N HIS A 62 -5.22 -6.26 -2.29
CA HIS A 62 -5.83 -7.19 -1.35
C HIS A 62 -5.49 -8.65 -1.64
N ASP A 63 -5.29 -9.01 -2.91
CA ASP A 63 -5.16 -10.41 -3.33
C ASP A 63 -3.71 -10.92 -3.40
N LEU A 64 -2.72 -10.01 -3.43
CA LEU A 64 -1.33 -10.41 -3.57
C LEU A 64 -0.71 -10.90 -2.26
N SER A 65 0.09 -11.97 -2.32
CA SER A 65 0.86 -12.40 -1.16
C SER A 65 2.01 -11.42 -0.84
N ASP A 66 2.44 -11.37 0.42
CA ASP A 66 3.64 -10.60 0.80
C ASP A 66 4.91 -11.09 0.07
N GLN A 67 4.97 -12.39 -0.27
CA GLN A 67 6.07 -12.98 -1.04
C GLN A 67 6.12 -12.42 -2.46
N THR A 68 4.96 -12.34 -3.13
CA THR A 68 4.86 -11.79 -4.49
C THR A 68 5.30 -10.33 -4.51
N LEU A 69 4.84 -9.54 -3.55
CA LEU A 69 5.24 -8.13 -3.44
C LEU A 69 6.74 -7.95 -3.22
N ALA A 70 7.37 -8.81 -2.41
CA ALA A 70 8.82 -8.75 -2.21
C ALA A 70 9.61 -9.01 -3.49
N VAL A 71 9.14 -9.95 -4.33
CA VAL A 71 9.72 -10.23 -5.65
C VAL A 71 9.52 -9.04 -6.59
N LEU A 72 8.33 -8.44 -6.64
CA LEU A 72 8.06 -7.24 -7.43
C LEU A 72 8.96 -6.07 -7.01
N GLU A 73 9.10 -5.83 -5.71
CA GLU A 73 9.99 -4.79 -5.18
C GLU A 73 11.45 -5.00 -5.63
N LYS A 74 11.92 -6.25 -5.64
CA LYS A 74 13.26 -6.59 -6.15
C LYS A 74 13.38 -6.36 -7.65
N LEU A 75 12.36 -6.74 -8.42
CA LEU A 75 12.33 -6.55 -9.88
C LEU A 75 12.37 -5.07 -10.25
N ILE A 76 11.56 -4.24 -9.59
CA ILE A 76 11.54 -2.78 -9.75
C ILE A 76 12.96 -2.20 -9.57
N ARG A 77 13.65 -2.59 -8.48
CA ARG A 77 15.04 -2.15 -8.22
C ARG A 77 15.98 -2.54 -9.35
N GLN A 78 15.87 -3.76 -9.88
CA GLN A 78 16.71 -4.23 -10.98
C GLN A 78 16.45 -3.46 -12.29
N LEU A 79 15.18 -3.21 -12.63
CA LEU A 79 14.78 -2.46 -13.81
C LEU A 79 15.29 -1.01 -13.75
N LYS A 80 15.15 -0.36 -12.59
CA LYS A 80 15.67 0.99 -12.36
C LYS A 80 17.19 1.07 -12.46
N ARG A 81 17.90 0.03 -12.02
CA ARG A 81 19.36 -0.05 -12.16
C ARG A 81 19.79 -0.16 -13.61
N LYS A 82 19.12 -0.99 -14.42
CA LYS A 82 19.41 -1.13 -15.85
C LYS A 82 19.16 0.16 -16.64
N LYS A 83 18.13 0.94 -16.29
CA LYS A 83 17.82 2.22 -16.96
C LYS A 83 18.86 3.33 -16.69
N ARG A 84 19.73 3.16 -15.70
CA ARG A 84 20.77 4.14 -15.31
C ARG A 84 22.14 3.88 -15.97
N ASN A 85 22.30 2.74 -16.65
CA ASN A 85 23.46 2.41 -17.46
C ASN A 85 23.11 2.57 -18.93
#